data_AF-A0A512IFJ8-F1
#
_entry.id   AF-A0A512IFJ8-F1
#
_cell.length_a   1.000
_cell.length_b   1.000
_cell.length_c   1.000
_cell.angle_alpha   90.00
_cell.angle_beta   90.00
_cell.angle_gamma   90.00
#
_symmetry.space_group_name_H-M   'P 1'
#
loop_
_entity.id
_entity.type
_entity.pdbx_description
1 polymer ?
#
loop_
_entity_poly.entity_id
_entity_poly.type
_entity_poly.pdbx_seq_one_letter_code
_entity_poly.pdbx_strand_id
1 'polypeptide(L)'
;MSRPAHGGGCTRCHRTGVRIVTIWPEGRICRRCYERATRIHGTCPGCAQHRLLPGLLEGAPACTDCTGIPSNFRCTRCGREDEPVRTGLCAHCCLADDLTTVLDDGTGTIAAPLRPLFTALTSQKNARSARIWLTVNRQAEQLLRDIA
;
A
#
# COMPACT_ATOMS: atom_id res chain seq x y z
N MET A 1 34.37 18.93 -12.02
CA MET A 1 33.86 17.60 -11.63
C MET A 1 33.72 17.57 -10.11
N SER A 2 32.52 17.79 -9.59
CA SER A 2 32.27 17.91 -8.15
C SER A 2 31.55 16.66 -7.65
N ARG A 3 32.18 15.92 -6.72
CA ARG A 3 31.64 14.71 -6.08
C ARG A 3 30.32 15.04 -5.35
N PRO A 4 29.20 14.31 -5.53
CA PRO A 4 27.99 14.59 -4.79
C PRO A 4 28.14 14.09 -3.34
N ALA A 5 27.81 14.95 -2.39
CA ALA A 5 27.86 14.65 -0.96
C ALA A 5 26.93 13.48 -0.61
N HIS A 6 27.49 12.45 0.02
CA HIS A 6 26.73 11.42 0.73
C HIS A 6 26.04 12.06 1.94
N GLY A 7 24.70 12.20 1.93
CA GLY A 7 23.97 12.58 3.15
C GLY A 7 22.73 13.48 3.02
N GLY A 8 22.01 13.49 1.90
CA GLY A 8 20.76 14.27 1.79
C GLY A 8 19.60 13.68 2.60
N GLY A 9 18.93 14.52 3.40
CA GLY A 9 17.69 14.20 4.11
C GLY A 9 16.51 13.94 3.18
N CYS A 10 15.36 13.60 3.75
CA CYS A 10 14.12 13.41 2.99
C CYS A 10 13.61 14.75 2.43
N THR A 11 13.31 14.84 1.13
CA THR A 11 12.78 16.06 0.49
C THR A 11 11.53 16.57 1.20
N ARG A 12 10.59 15.68 1.57
CA ARG A 12 9.28 16.11 2.11
C ARG A 12 9.27 16.50 3.58
N CYS A 13 10.09 15.85 4.41
CA CYS A 13 10.07 16.10 5.85
C CYS A 13 11.37 16.68 6.39
N HIS A 14 12.36 16.90 5.52
CA HIS A 14 13.68 17.47 5.80
C HIS A 14 14.51 16.75 6.87
N ARG A 15 14.03 15.61 7.41
CA ARG A 15 14.77 14.81 8.37
C ARG A 15 15.96 14.12 7.71
N THR A 16 17.10 14.17 8.38
CA THR A 16 18.32 13.42 8.10
C THR A 16 18.34 12.09 8.86
N GLY A 17 19.24 11.17 8.51
CA GLY A 17 19.36 9.86 9.18
C GLY A 17 18.19 8.88 8.96
N VAL A 18 17.17 9.26 8.19
CA VAL A 18 16.01 8.42 7.89
C VAL A 18 16.29 7.47 6.74
N ARG A 19 15.68 6.28 6.79
CA ARG A 19 15.70 5.32 5.68
C ARG A 19 14.99 5.90 4.45
N ILE A 20 15.76 6.22 3.41
CA ILE A 20 15.25 6.57 2.08
C ILE A 20 14.82 5.28 1.37
N VAL A 21 13.61 5.26 0.84
CA VAL A 21 13.02 4.08 0.18
C VAL A 21 12.84 4.25 -1.31
N THR A 22 12.82 5.48 -1.80
CA THR A 22 12.72 5.79 -3.23
C THR A 22 13.27 7.18 -3.52
N ILE A 23 13.55 7.43 -4.80
CA ILE A 23 13.88 8.75 -5.34
C ILE A 23 12.82 9.04 -6.41
N TRP A 24 12.02 10.07 -6.18
CA TRP A 24 11.03 10.59 -7.13
C TRP A 24 11.58 11.85 -7.81
N PRO A 25 10.90 12.41 -8.83
CA PRO A 25 11.34 13.66 -9.47
C PRO A 25 11.55 14.82 -8.49
N GLU A 26 10.78 14.86 -7.40
CA GLU A 26 10.94 15.81 -6.29
C GLU A 26 12.15 15.52 -5.37
N GLY A 27 12.74 14.31 -5.43
CA GLY A 27 13.96 13.94 -4.72
C GLY A 27 13.82 12.74 -3.79
N ARG A 28 14.63 12.70 -2.72
CA ARG A 28 14.80 11.53 -1.82
C ARG A 28 13.63 11.40 -0.86
N ILE A 29 12.92 10.28 -0.87
CA ILE A 29 11.72 10.08 -0.06
C ILE A 29 11.96 8.99 0.99
N CYS A 30 11.74 9.34 2.27
CA CYS A 30 11.83 8.38 3.37
C CYS A 30 10.58 7.49 3.48
N ARG A 31 10.69 6.35 4.18
CA ARG A 31 9.60 5.39 4.36
C ARG A 31 8.29 6.04 4.81
N ARG A 32 8.33 6.91 5.84
CA ARG A 32 7.13 7.58 6.38
C ARG A 32 6.48 8.52 5.36
N CYS A 33 7.28 9.27 4.61
CA CYS A 33 6.77 10.19 3.59
C CYS A 33 6.18 9.43 2.41
N TYR A 34 6.84 8.34 1.99
CA TYR A 34 6.33 7.43 0.98
C TYR A 34 4.97 6.85 1.40
N GLU A 35 4.88 6.25 2.59
CA GLU A 35 3.62 5.67 3.09
C GLU A 35 2.49 6.70 3.21
N ARG A 36 2.79 7.94 3.60
CA ARG A 36 1.79 9.01 3.67
C ARG A 36 1.31 9.39 2.27
N ALA A 37 2.24 9.52 1.32
CA ALA A 37 1.96 9.88 -0.06
C ALA A 37 1.05 8.86 -0.73
N THR A 38 1.36 7.58 -0.58
CA THR A 38 0.64 6.46 -1.19
C THR A 38 -0.66 6.09 -0.47
N ARG A 39 -1.23 7.03 0.29
CA ARG A 39 -2.54 6.94 0.95
C ARG A 39 -3.47 8.10 0.57
N ILE A 40 -2.99 9.04 -0.24
CA ILE A 40 -3.77 10.21 -0.65
C ILE A 40 -4.50 9.83 -1.94
N HIS A 41 -5.82 9.86 -1.89
CA HIS A 41 -6.69 9.77 -3.06
C HIS A 41 -7.49 11.06 -3.19
N GLY A 42 -7.74 11.45 -4.42
CA GLY A 42 -8.55 12.62 -4.73
C GLY A 42 -8.48 12.99 -6.19
N THR A 43 -9.09 14.12 -6.53
CA THR A 43 -9.06 14.69 -7.87
C THR A 43 -7.68 15.31 -8.14
N CYS A 44 -6.98 14.80 -9.15
CA CYS A 44 -5.68 15.33 -9.52
C CYS A 44 -5.81 16.75 -10.13
N PRO A 45 -5.03 17.76 -9.68
CA PRO A 45 -5.10 19.10 -10.24
C PRO A 45 -4.59 19.19 -11.69
N GLY A 46 -3.74 18.27 -12.13
CA GLY A 46 -3.19 18.28 -13.50
C GLY A 46 -4.09 17.62 -14.56
N CYS A 47 -4.82 16.55 -14.20
CA CYS A 47 -5.61 15.77 -15.17
C CYS A 47 -7.09 15.56 -14.78
N ALA A 48 -7.54 16.14 -13.66
CA ALA A 48 -8.90 16.04 -13.11
C ALA A 48 -9.40 14.61 -12.79
N GLN A 49 -8.56 13.57 -12.92
CA GLN A 49 -8.94 12.20 -12.58
C GLN A 49 -8.94 11.98 -11.05
N HIS A 50 -9.97 11.28 -10.54
CA HIS A 50 -10.00 10.87 -9.14
C HIS A 50 -9.22 9.57 -8.92
N ARG A 51 -8.00 9.67 -8.36
CA ARG A 51 -7.06 8.54 -8.27
C ARG A 51 -6.01 8.72 -7.16
N LEU A 52 -4.99 7.87 -7.10
CA LEU A 52 -3.91 8.00 -6.12
C LEU A 52 -3.03 9.22 -6.47
N LEU A 53 -2.71 10.04 -5.47
CA LEU A 53 -1.97 11.29 -5.61
C LEU A 53 -0.63 11.24 -4.85
N PRO A 54 0.31 10.35 -5.23
CA PRO A 54 1.54 10.17 -4.47
C PRO A 54 2.53 11.31 -4.70
N GLY A 55 2.52 11.97 -5.86
CA GLY A 55 3.48 13.03 -6.21
C GLY A 55 3.04 14.41 -5.77
N LEU A 56 3.88 15.41 -6.07
CA LEU A 56 3.58 16.82 -5.88
C LEU A 56 3.66 17.56 -7.22
N LEU A 57 2.62 18.32 -7.54
CA LEU A 57 2.57 19.28 -8.63
C LEU A 57 2.41 20.67 -7.99
N GLU A 58 3.40 21.53 -8.13
CA GLU A 58 3.43 22.86 -7.49
C GLU A 58 3.15 22.83 -5.98
N GLY A 59 3.60 21.77 -5.31
CA GLY A 59 3.40 21.56 -3.86
C GLY A 59 2.05 20.95 -3.47
N ALA A 60 1.11 20.77 -4.40
CA ALA A 60 -0.16 20.08 -4.17
C ALA A 60 -0.07 18.59 -4.54
N PRO A 61 -0.77 17.66 -3.82
CA PRO A 61 -0.82 16.26 -4.18
C PRO A 61 -1.33 16.04 -5.62
N ALA A 62 -0.60 15.24 -6.40
CA ALA A 62 -0.93 14.94 -7.79
C ALA A 62 -0.59 13.50 -8.19
N CYS A 63 -1.21 13.02 -9.27
CA CYS A 63 -1.03 11.64 -9.73
C CYS A 63 0.38 11.40 -10.28
N THR A 64 0.76 10.12 -10.42
CA THR A 64 2.07 9.73 -10.96
C THR A 64 2.33 10.31 -12.33
N ASP A 65 1.32 10.32 -13.19
CA ASP A 65 1.46 10.68 -14.60
C ASP A 65 1.74 12.18 -14.74
N CYS A 66 1.02 13.02 -13.98
CA CYS A 66 1.25 14.47 -13.95
C CYS A 66 2.54 14.87 -13.24
N THR A 67 3.14 14.00 -12.44
CA THR A 67 4.35 14.30 -11.64
C THR A 67 5.59 13.56 -12.13
N GLY A 68 5.47 12.74 -13.18
CA GLY A 68 6.59 11.96 -13.74
C GLY A 68 7.12 10.87 -12.81
N ILE A 69 6.34 10.40 -11.84
CA ILE A 69 6.77 9.31 -10.95
C ILE A 69 6.71 7.99 -11.73
N PRO A 70 7.83 7.26 -11.88
CA PRO A 70 7.89 6.04 -12.70
C PRO A 70 7.27 4.81 -12.02
N SER A 71 6.83 4.91 -10.76
CA SER A 71 6.28 3.80 -9.99
C SER A 71 4.85 3.46 -10.42
N ASN A 72 4.59 2.18 -10.70
CA ASN A 72 3.25 1.68 -10.95
C ASN A 72 2.54 1.29 -9.64
N PHE A 73 1.52 2.05 -9.26
CA PHE A 73 0.68 1.79 -8.07
C PHE A 73 -0.59 0.99 -8.38
N ARG A 74 -0.81 0.62 -9.64
CA ARG A 74 -2.00 -0.11 -10.05
C ARG A 74 -1.85 -1.59 -9.71
N CYS A 75 -2.76 -2.08 -8.87
CA CYS A 75 -2.88 -3.50 -8.58
C CYS A 75 -3.19 -4.26 -9.87
N THR A 76 -2.38 -5.26 -10.20
CA THR A 76 -2.53 -6.08 -11.42
C THR A 76 -3.80 -6.95 -11.39
N ARG A 77 -4.34 -7.22 -10.21
CA ARG A 77 -5.54 -8.05 -10.03
C ARG A 77 -6.84 -7.24 -10.00
N CYS A 78 -6.90 -6.18 -9.19
CA CYS A 78 -8.16 -5.43 -9.00
C CYS A 78 -8.14 -4.01 -9.59
N GLY A 79 -7.03 -3.58 -10.18
CA GLY A 79 -6.91 -2.27 -10.82
C GLY A 79 -6.87 -1.07 -9.87
N ARG A 80 -7.08 -1.25 -8.55
CA ARG A 80 -6.97 -0.17 -7.55
C ARG A 80 -5.55 0.42 -7.54
N GLU A 81 -5.47 1.73 -7.42
CA GLU A 81 -4.19 2.42 -7.21
C GLU A 81 -3.93 2.57 -5.71
N ASP A 82 -2.88 1.93 -5.20
CA ASP A 82 -2.50 1.93 -3.79
C ASP A 82 -1.00 1.59 -3.66
N GLU A 83 -0.37 1.86 -2.50
CA GLU A 83 0.97 1.31 -2.26
C GLU A 83 0.96 -0.22 -2.39
N PRO A 84 1.86 -0.81 -3.22
CA PRO A 84 2.02 -2.25 -3.32
C PRO A 84 2.46 -2.85 -1.99
N VAL A 85 1.80 -3.93 -1.58
CA VAL A 85 2.17 -4.72 -0.39
C VAL A 85 3.00 -5.94 -0.79
N ARG A 86 2.62 -6.58 -1.90
CA ARG A 86 3.44 -7.56 -2.63
C ARG A 86 3.61 -7.06 -4.06
N THR A 87 4.56 -7.63 -4.80
CA THR A 87 4.81 -7.27 -6.20
C THR A 87 3.51 -7.24 -7.01
N GLY A 88 3.12 -6.06 -7.47
CA GLY A 88 1.90 -5.84 -8.27
C GLY A 88 0.56 -5.93 -7.51
N LEU A 89 0.54 -6.16 -6.19
CA LEU A 89 -0.69 -6.39 -5.43
C LEU A 89 -0.90 -5.35 -4.32
N CYS A 90 -2.11 -4.79 -4.27
CA CYS A 90 -2.54 -3.89 -3.20
C CYS A 90 -2.87 -4.65 -1.90
N ALA A 91 -3.12 -3.90 -0.83
CA ALA A 91 -3.45 -4.45 0.48
C ALA A 91 -4.75 -5.28 0.51
N HIS A 92 -5.80 -4.88 -0.21
CA HIS A 92 -7.06 -5.65 -0.30
C HIS A 92 -6.83 -7.03 -0.91
N CYS A 93 -6.13 -7.05 -2.03
CA CYS A 93 -5.76 -8.26 -2.74
C CYS A 93 -4.88 -9.17 -1.87
N CYS A 94 -3.89 -8.58 -1.18
CA CYS A 94 -3.03 -9.38 -0.31
C CYS A 94 -3.78 -9.92 0.91
N LEU A 95 -4.66 -9.12 1.52
CA LEU A 95 -5.50 -9.56 2.64
C LEU A 95 -6.41 -10.72 2.24
N ALA A 96 -7.01 -10.66 1.05
CA ALA A 96 -7.84 -11.76 0.53
C ALA A 96 -7.03 -13.05 0.40
N ASP A 97 -5.84 -13.01 -0.20
CA ASP A 97 -5.00 -14.22 -0.32
C ASP A 97 -4.62 -14.77 1.06
N ASP A 98 -4.18 -13.88 1.96
CA ASP A 98 -3.70 -14.28 3.28
C ASP A 98 -4.85 -14.91 4.09
N LEU A 99 -6.07 -14.35 4.01
CA LEU A 99 -7.27 -14.93 4.64
C LEU A 99 -7.73 -16.23 3.97
N THR A 100 -7.60 -16.38 2.65
CA THR A 100 -7.90 -17.65 1.98
C THR A 100 -7.00 -18.77 2.51
N THR A 101 -5.72 -18.49 2.76
CA THR A 101 -4.80 -19.46 3.36
C THR A 101 -5.05 -19.70 4.85
N VAL A 102 -5.53 -18.69 5.59
CA VAL A 102 -5.81 -18.82 7.02
C VAL A 102 -7.12 -19.59 7.28
N LEU A 103 -8.13 -19.39 6.44
CA LEU A 103 -9.47 -19.96 6.57
C LEU A 103 -9.70 -21.18 5.65
N ASP A 104 -8.63 -21.80 5.18
CA ASP A 104 -8.70 -23.02 4.36
C ASP A 104 -9.12 -24.22 5.21
N ASP A 105 -10.13 -24.98 4.77
CA ASP A 105 -10.64 -26.16 5.47
C ASP A 105 -9.82 -27.44 5.22
N GLY A 106 -8.62 -27.30 4.64
CA GLY A 106 -7.74 -28.38 4.24
C GLY A 106 -8.02 -28.94 2.83
N THR A 107 -9.08 -28.48 2.16
CA THR A 107 -9.44 -28.91 0.80
C THR A 107 -9.05 -27.90 -0.28
N GLY A 108 -8.41 -26.78 0.09
CA GLY A 108 -8.17 -25.68 -0.83
C GLY A 108 -9.36 -24.71 -0.92
N THR A 109 -10.34 -24.80 -0.02
CA THR A 109 -11.52 -23.95 -0.01
C THR A 109 -11.85 -23.41 1.38
N ILE A 110 -12.62 -22.32 1.43
CA ILE A 110 -13.14 -21.78 2.68
C ILE A 110 -14.50 -22.41 2.97
N ALA A 111 -14.65 -23.02 4.15
CA ALA A 111 -15.88 -23.62 4.63
C ALA A 111 -17.06 -22.63 4.55
N ALA A 112 -18.23 -23.12 4.11
CA ALA A 112 -19.40 -22.28 3.86
C ALA A 112 -19.79 -21.35 5.05
N PRO A 113 -19.74 -21.81 6.33
CA PRO A 113 -20.05 -20.95 7.48
C PRO A 113 -19.10 -19.76 7.67
N LEU A 114 -17.87 -19.84 7.16
CA LEU A 114 -16.85 -18.78 7.30
C LEU A 114 -16.84 -17.78 6.15
N ARG A 115 -17.57 -18.04 5.06
CA ARG A 115 -17.65 -17.12 3.91
C ARG A 115 -18.16 -15.72 4.26
N PRO A 116 -19.14 -15.54 5.17
CA PRO A 116 -19.56 -14.21 5.61
C PRO A 116 -18.43 -13.46 6.33
N LEU A 117 -17.65 -14.14 7.18
CA LEU A 117 -16.50 -13.55 7.87
C LEU A 117 -15.42 -13.12 6.88
N PHE A 118 -15.04 -14.01 5.95
CA PHE A 118 -14.09 -13.69 4.88
C PHE A 118 -14.53 -12.45 4.09
N THR A 119 -15.81 -12.41 3.70
CA THR A 119 -16.37 -11.30 2.93
C THR A 119 -16.34 -9.99 3.72
N ALA A 120 -16.71 -10.01 5.00
CA ALA A 120 -16.69 -8.83 5.87
C ALA A 120 -15.26 -8.29 6.05
N LEU A 121 -14.29 -9.17 6.28
CA LEU A 121 -12.89 -8.78 6.46
C LEU A 121 -12.26 -8.22 5.18
N THR A 122 -12.61 -8.77 4.01
CA THR A 122 -12.02 -8.36 2.72
C THR A 122 -12.71 -7.15 2.07
N SER A 123 -13.99 -6.90 2.38
CA SER A 123 -14.77 -5.78 1.82
C SER A 123 -14.58 -4.46 2.57
N GLN A 124 -13.85 -4.47 3.69
CA GLN A 124 -13.64 -3.26 4.48
C GLN A 124 -12.82 -2.18 3.74
N LYS A 125 -12.95 -0.93 4.21
CA LYS A 125 -12.15 0.20 3.68
C LYS A 125 -10.67 0.09 4.03
N ASN A 126 -10.31 -0.35 5.24
CA ASN A 126 -8.95 -0.27 5.79
C ASN A 126 -8.15 -1.57 5.66
N ALA A 127 -8.15 -2.22 4.50
CA ALA A 127 -7.54 -3.54 4.31
C ALA A 127 -6.04 -3.62 4.67
N ARG A 128 -5.27 -2.52 4.55
CA ARG A 128 -3.88 -2.47 5.00
C ARG A 128 -3.77 -2.70 6.51
N SER A 129 -4.56 -2.00 7.31
CA SER A 129 -4.55 -2.15 8.77
C SER A 129 -5.02 -3.55 9.17
N ALA A 130 -6.04 -4.07 8.51
CA ALA A 130 -6.54 -5.42 8.74
C ALA A 130 -5.50 -6.49 8.41
N ARG A 131 -4.76 -6.33 7.32
CA ARG A 131 -3.64 -7.22 6.97
C ARG A 131 -2.50 -7.13 7.98
N ILE A 132 -2.13 -5.93 8.42
CA ILE A 132 -1.11 -5.76 9.46
C ILE A 132 -1.56 -6.45 10.76
N TRP A 133 -2.82 -6.25 11.18
CA TRP A 133 -3.39 -6.94 12.33
C TRP A 133 -3.30 -8.47 12.16
N LEU A 134 -3.73 -9.01 11.02
CA LEU A 134 -3.69 -10.46 10.76
C LEU A 134 -2.26 -11.02 10.80
N THR A 135 -1.30 -10.32 10.19
CA THR A 135 0.07 -10.82 10.03
C THR A 135 0.96 -10.62 11.25
N VAL A 136 0.67 -9.61 12.07
CA VAL A 136 1.43 -9.30 13.29
C VAL A 136 0.83 -9.97 14.52
N ASN A 137 -0.50 -10.10 14.60
CA ASN A 137 -1.17 -10.72 15.74
C ASN A 137 -1.29 -12.24 15.56
N ARG A 138 -0.25 -12.96 15.96
CA ARG A 138 -0.17 -14.43 15.82
C ARG A 138 -1.28 -15.18 16.57
N GLN A 139 -1.79 -14.63 17.68
CA GLN A 139 -2.90 -15.25 18.41
C GLN A 139 -4.22 -15.15 17.63
N ALA A 140 -4.48 -13.99 17.03
CA ALA A 140 -5.65 -13.82 16.18
C ALA A 140 -5.58 -14.67 14.91
N GLU A 141 -4.40 -14.75 14.28
CA GLU A 141 -4.17 -15.66 13.15
C GLU A 141 -4.47 -17.12 13.54
N GLN A 142 -3.93 -17.59 14.67
CA GLN A 142 -4.15 -18.96 15.14
C GLN A 142 -5.63 -19.22 15.43
N LEU A 143 -6.32 -18.29 16.11
CA LEU A 143 -7.75 -18.42 16.38
C LEU A 143 -8.58 -18.56 15.11
N LEU A 144 -8.21 -17.84 14.03
CA LEU A 144 -8.88 -17.98 12.74
C LEU A 144 -8.61 -19.34 12.08
N ARG A 145 -7.41 -19.91 12.27
CA ARG A 145 -7.09 -21.27 11.80
C ARG A 145 -7.84 -22.34 12.59
N ASP A 146 -8.01 -22.14 13.90
CA ASP A 146 -8.67 -23.12 14.78
C ASP A 146 -10.17 -23.26 14.47
N ILE A 147 -10.78 -22.25 13.83
CA ILE A 147 -12.19 -22.28 13.39
C ILE A 147 -12.37 -22.60 11.90
N ALA A 148 -11.27 -22.72 11.14
CA ALA A 148 -11.25 -23.03 9.71
C ALA A 148 -11.70 -24.47 9.45
#